data_AF-A0A1B0DF35-F1
#
_entry.id   AF-A0A1B0DF35-F1
#
_cell.length_a   1.000
_cell.length_b   1.000
_cell.length_c   1.000
_cell.angle_alpha   90.00
_cell.angle_beta   90.00
_cell.angle_gamma   90.00
#
_symmetry.space_group_name_H-M   'P 1'
#
loop_
_entity.id
_entity.type
_entity.pdbx_description
1 polymer ?
#
loop_
_entity_poly.entity_id
_entity_poly.type
_entity_poly.pdbx_seq_one_letter_code
_entity_poly.pdbx_strand_id
1 'polypeptide(L)'
;MYTETLSPSFTGMTFPQASELCFTKLKLLLLAIEIKGSEDGADSKISINPRGAKIQANTQGFFIAQSADEVKRAWFYCKACHDDIKDETLIKKCKCKNYYGTRNKNK
;
A
#
# COMPACT_ATOMS: atom_id res chain seq x y z
N MET A 1 -1.08 -15.96 1.07
CA MET A 1 -0.95 -14.65 1.76
C MET A 1 0.28 -13.98 1.19
N TYR A 2 0.17 -12.70 0.85
CA TYR A 2 1.22 -11.93 0.18
C TYR A 2 1.47 -10.62 0.90
N THR A 3 2.68 -10.09 0.80
CA THR A 3 3.06 -8.80 1.35
C THR A 3 3.49 -7.88 0.23
N GLU A 4 3.10 -6.62 0.28
CA GLU A 4 3.57 -5.61 -0.66
C GLU A 4 3.58 -4.23 -0.03
N THR A 5 4.50 -3.37 -0.48
CA THR A 5 4.54 -1.99 -0.03
C THR A 5 3.37 -1.22 -0.64
N LEU A 6 2.63 -0.47 0.18
CA LEU A 6 1.57 0.39 -0.31
C LEU A 6 2.16 1.59 -1.08
N SER A 7 1.53 1.96 -2.19
CA SER A 7 1.98 3.11 -2.96
C SER A 7 1.83 4.43 -2.19
N PRO A 8 2.51 5.51 -2.61
CA PRO A 8 2.36 6.83 -1.98
C PRO A 8 0.91 7.33 -1.96
N SER A 9 0.06 6.88 -2.89
CA SER A 9 -1.36 7.25 -2.96
C SER A 9 -2.15 6.88 -1.70
N PHE A 10 -1.67 5.90 -0.92
CA PHE A 10 -2.32 5.49 0.33
C PHE A 10 -1.92 6.34 1.53
N THR A 11 -0.86 7.14 1.44
CA THR A 11 -0.30 7.87 2.58
C THR A 11 -1.34 8.81 3.19
N GLY A 12 -1.53 8.72 4.51
CA GLY A 12 -2.50 9.52 5.24
C GLY A 12 -3.94 8.98 5.22
N MET A 13 -4.25 8.00 4.36
CA MET A 13 -5.53 7.26 4.45
C MET A 13 -5.59 6.49 5.76
N THR A 14 -6.79 6.38 6.33
CA THR A 14 -7.05 5.40 7.40
C THR A 14 -7.05 3.99 6.83
N PHE A 15 -6.78 2.98 7.67
CA PHE A 15 -6.85 1.58 7.22
C PHE A 15 -8.19 1.22 6.55
N PRO A 16 -9.37 1.60 7.08
CA PRO A 16 -10.64 1.32 6.38
C PRO A 16 -10.71 1.92 4.97
N GLN A 17 -10.25 3.16 4.77
CA GLN A 17 -10.22 3.80 3.44
C GLN A 17 -9.28 3.08 2.48
N ALA A 18 -8.09 2.69 2.96
CA ALA A 18 -7.12 1.94 2.18
C ALA A 18 -7.67 0.55 1.80
N SER A 19 -8.29 -0.15 2.74
CA SER A 19 -8.90 -1.47 2.54
C SER A 19 -10.06 -1.41 1.55
N GLU A 20 -10.91 -0.38 1.63
CA GLU A 20 -11.99 -0.16 0.67
C GLU A 20 -11.45 0.04 -0.75
N LEU A 21 -10.42 0.87 -0.93
CA LEU A 21 -9.78 1.08 -2.24
C LEU A 21 -9.17 -0.23 -2.76
N CYS A 22 -8.43 -0.95 -1.92
CA CYS A 22 -7.86 -2.25 -2.27
C CYS A 22 -8.93 -3.24 -2.74
N PHE A 23 -10.05 -3.33 -2.03
CA PHE A 23 -11.10 -4.28 -2.37
C PHE A 23 -11.88 -3.87 -3.61
N THR A 24 -12.31 -2.60 -3.69
CA THR A 24 -13.22 -2.13 -4.73
C THR A 24 -12.50 -1.92 -6.06
N LYS A 25 -11.31 -1.31 -6.04
CA LYS A 25 -10.54 -0.93 -7.24
C LYS A 25 -9.47 -1.94 -7.60
N LEU A 26 -8.72 -2.46 -6.61
CA LEU A 26 -7.59 -3.34 -6.89
C LEU A 26 -7.96 -4.83 -6.87
N LYS A 27 -9.15 -5.19 -6.40
CA LYS A 27 -9.56 -6.59 -6.17
C LYS A 27 -8.59 -7.35 -5.26
N LEU A 28 -8.08 -6.66 -4.23
CA LEU A 28 -7.16 -7.20 -3.24
C LEU A 28 -7.77 -7.09 -1.84
N LEU A 29 -7.68 -8.15 -1.04
CA LEU A 29 -8.13 -8.11 0.35
C LEU A 29 -6.97 -7.74 1.27
N LEU A 30 -6.93 -6.49 1.73
CA LEU A 30 -5.96 -6.01 2.73
C LEU A 30 -6.38 -6.44 4.14
N LEU A 31 -5.56 -7.23 4.81
CA LEU A 31 -5.83 -7.77 6.15
C LEU A 31 -5.16 -6.99 7.29
N ALA A 32 -3.90 -6.62 7.07
CA ALA A 32 -3.05 -6.02 8.10
C ALA A 32 -2.05 -5.06 7.47
N ILE A 33 -1.47 -4.21 8.31
CA ILE A 33 -0.38 -3.32 7.93
C ILE A 33 0.73 -3.40 8.98
N GLU A 34 1.95 -3.14 8.52
CA GLU A 34 3.07 -2.84 9.40
C GLU A 34 2.92 -1.43 10.00
N ILE A 35 2.97 -1.34 11.32
CA ILE A 35 3.09 -0.10 12.07
C ILE A 35 4.52 -0.02 12.60
N LYS A 36 5.28 0.97 12.12
CA LYS A 36 6.64 1.22 12.58
C LYS A 36 6.62 1.73 14.03
N GLY A 37 7.59 1.28 14.82
CA GLY A 37 7.79 1.79 16.18
C GLY A 37 8.04 3.31 16.18
N SER A 38 7.62 3.96 17.26
CA SER A 38 7.71 5.42 17.42
C SER A 38 9.12 5.93 17.76
N GLU A 39 10.05 5.03 18.07
CA GLU A 39 11.43 5.35 18.48
C GLU A 39 12.43 4.64 17.55
N ASP A 40 13.58 5.26 17.32
CA ASP A 40 14.65 4.67 16.51
C ASP A 40 15.14 3.36 17.14
N GLY A 41 14.83 2.24 16.50
CA GLY A 41 15.17 0.89 16.97
C GLY A 41 14.01 0.11 17.61
N ALA A 42 12.81 0.70 17.72
CA ALA A 42 11.63 -0.02 18.18
C ALA A 42 11.09 -0.97 17.10
N ASP A 43 10.74 -2.19 17.52
CA ASP A 43 10.24 -3.24 16.62
C ASP A 43 8.96 -2.80 15.88
N SER A 44 8.94 -3.06 14.58
CA SER A 44 7.72 -2.96 13.78
C SER A 44 6.68 -3.99 14.27
N LYS A 45 5.42 -3.56 14.35
CA LYS A 45 4.30 -4.43 14.73
C LYS A 45 3.38 -4.65 13.54
N ILE A 46 2.96 -5.90 13.33
CA ILE A 46 1.88 -6.21 12.39
C ILE A 46 0.56 -5.94 13.12
N SER A 47 -0.24 -5.03 12.57
CA SER A 47 -1.55 -4.71 13.12
C SER A 47 -2.64 -5.22 12.17
N ILE A 48 -3.46 -6.15 12.67
CA ILE A 48 -4.56 -6.77 11.93
C ILE A 48 -5.81 -5.91 12.11
N ASN A 49 -6.39 -5.44 11.00
CA ASN A 49 -7.54 -4.56 10.98
C ASN A 49 -7.48 -3.34 11.95
N PRO A 50 -6.44 -2.50 11.88
CA PRO A 50 -6.29 -1.37 12.80
C PRO A 50 -7.23 -0.21 12.44
N ARG A 51 -8.36 -0.10 13.15
CA ARG A 51 -9.39 0.92 12.84
C ARG A 51 -8.92 2.37 12.90
N GLY A 52 -7.95 2.69 13.77
CA GLY A 52 -7.46 4.06 13.98
C GLY A 52 -6.14 4.38 13.29
N ALA A 53 -5.47 3.40 12.67
CA ALA A 53 -4.16 3.62 12.08
C ALA A 53 -4.28 4.34 10.73
N LYS A 54 -3.38 5.30 10.51
CA LYS A 54 -3.14 5.89 9.19
C LYS A 54 -1.98 5.20 8.52
N ILE A 55 -2.08 5.04 7.20
CA ILE A 55 -1.01 4.50 6.38
C ILE A 55 0.14 5.52 6.33
N GLN A 56 1.33 5.06 6.69
CA GLN A 56 2.56 5.84 6.61
C GLN A 56 3.29 5.56 5.29
N ALA A 57 4.27 6.39 4.97
CA ALA A 57 5.12 6.16 3.82
C ALA A 57 5.90 4.84 3.97
N ASN A 58 5.95 4.05 2.89
CA ASN A 58 6.59 2.74 2.86
C ASN A 58 6.01 1.75 3.88
N THR A 59 4.71 1.85 4.21
CA THR A 59 4.00 0.84 5.00
C THR A 59 3.87 -0.45 4.18
N GLN A 60 4.24 -1.58 4.78
CA GLN A 60 3.97 -2.90 4.22
C GLN A 60 2.53 -3.32 4.53
N GLY A 61 1.79 -3.71 3.50
CA GLY A 61 0.45 -4.29 3.60
C GLY A 61 0.48 -5.80 3.46
N PHE A 62 -0.44 -6.48 4.15
CA PHE A 62 -0.61 -7.93 4.13
C PHE A 62 -1.93 -8.27 3.45
N PHE A 63 -1.86 -9.06 2.39
CA PHE A 63 -2.97 -9.29 1.46
C PHE A 63 -3.32 -10.77 1.31
N ILE A 64 -4.60 -11.03 1.05
CA ILE A 64 -5.06 -12.25 0.37
C ILE A 64 -5.31 -11.89 -1.10
N ALA A 65 -4.69 -12.66 -1.99
CA ALA A 65 -4.78 -12.55 -3.45
C ALA A 65 -4.51 -13.92 -4.07
N GLN A 66 -4.71 -14.07 -5.38
CA GLN A 66 -4.45 -15.33 -6.08
C GLN A 66 -2.97 -15.51 -6.46
N SER A 67 -2.23 -14.39 -6.60
CA SER A 67 -0.81 -14.42 -6.94
C SER A 67 -0.05 -13.21 -6.40
N ALA A 68 1.29 -13.31 -6.40
CA ALA A 68 2.16 -12.18 -6.06
C ALA A 68 2.05 -11.02 -7.07
N ASP A 69 1.79 -11.33 -8.35
CA ASP A 69 1.69 -10.32 -9.39
C ASP A 69 0.43 -9.46 -9.26
N GLU A 70 -0.68 -10.05 -8.80
CA GLU A 70 -1.89 -9.28 -8.47
C GLU A 70 -1.64 -8.24 -7.37
N VAL A 71 -0.80 -8.58 -6.39
CA VAL A 71 -0.56 -7.73 -5.22
C VAL A 71 0.27 -6.49 -5.59
N LYS A 72 1.11 -6.58 -6.63
CA LYS A 72 1.89 -5.43 -7.15
C LYS A 72 1.02 -4.24 -7.55
N ARG A 73 -0.27 -4.44 -7.84
CA ARG A 73 -1.21 -3.33 -8.09
C ARG A 73 -1.29 -2.36 -6.92
N ALA A 74 -1.15 -2.83 -5.68
CA ALA A 74 -1.11 -1.97 -4.49
C ALA A 74 0.10 -1.02 -4.49
N TRP A 75 1.24 -1.49 -5.00
CA TRP A 75 2.45 -0.68 -5.18
C TRP A 75 2.36 0.26 -6.39
N PHE A 76 1.74 -0.20 -7.48
CA PHE A 76 1.63 0.58 -8.72
C PHE A 76 0.47 1.58 -8.73
N TYR A 77 -0.49 1.47 -7.82
CA TYR A 77 -1.66 2.34 -7.82
C TYR A 77 -1.28 3.81 -7.66
N CYS A 78 -1.62 4.62 -8.66
CA CYS A 78 -1.43 6.05 -8.67
C CYS A 78 -2.80 6.68 -8.88
N LYS A 79 -3.29 7.47 -7.93
CA LYS A 79 -4.61 8.09 -8.07
C LYS A 79 -4.71 8.89 -9.38
N ALA A 80 -3.71 9.71 -9.69
CA ALA A 80 -3.71 10.52 -10.91
C ALA A 80 -3.76 9.71 -12.23
N CYS A 81 -3.28 8.45 -12.23
CA CYS A 81 -3.24 7.63 -13.45
C CYS A 81 -4.32 6.54 -13.48
N HIS A 82 -4.75 6.05 -12.33
CA HIS A 82 -5.49 4.80 -12.20
C HIS A 82 -6.84 4.95 -11.49
N ASP A 83 -7.30 6.16 -11.16
CA ASP A 83 -8.60 6.34 -10.46
C ASP A 83 -9.79 5.83 -11.30
N ASP A 84 -9.74 6.08 -12.61
CA ASP A 84 -10.83 5.77 -13.55
C ASP A 84 -10.67 4.42 -14.25
N ILE A 85 -9.65 3.64 -13.90
CA ILE A 85 -9.46 2.29 -14.45
C ILE A 85 -10.54 1.36 -13.86
N LYS A 86 -11.28 0.68 -14.76
CA LYS A 86 -12.29 -0.32 -14.40
C LYS A 86 -11.73 -1.73 -14.34
N ASP A 87 -10.84 -2.06 -15.28
CA ASP A 87 -10.15 -3.35 -15.33
C ASP A 87 -8.84 -3.26 -14.54
N GLU A 88 -8.82 -3.89 -13.37
CA GLU A 88 -7.70 -3.85 -12.45
C GLU A 88 -6.40 -4.44 -13.03
N THR A 89 -6.46 -5.24 -14.10
CA THR A 89 -5.27 -5.80 -14.77
C THR A 89 -4.48 -4.74 -15.55
N LEU A 90 -5.08 -3.58 -15.81
CA LEU A 90 -4.43 -2.44 -16.46
C LEU A 90 -3.61 -1.59 -15.47
N ILE A 91 -3.74 -1.82 -14.17
CA ILE A 91 -2.97 -1.13 -13.12
C ILE A 91 -1.52 -1.64 -13.16
N LYS A 92 -0.66 -0.87 -13.81
CA LYS A 92 0.75 -1.18 -14.02
C LYS A 92 1.62 0.00 -13.59
N LYS A 93 2.94 -0.17 -13.58
CA LYS A 93 3.87 0.91 -13.25
C LYS A 93 3.64 2.12 -14.18
N CYS A 94 3.20 3.25 -13.61
CA CYS A 94 3.04 4.50 -14.33
C CYS A 94 4.37 5.29 -14.41
N LYS A 95 4.38 6.34 -15.26
CA LYS A 95 5.53 7.24 -15.44
C LYS A 95 5.55 8.42 -14.48
N CYS A 96 4.55 8.54 -13.60
CA CYS A 96 4.64 9.51 -12.52
C CYS A 96 5.99 9.33 -11.84
N LYS A 97 6.59 10.44 -11.41
CA LYS A 97 7.57 10.36 -10.34
C LYS A 97 6.77 9.83 -9.16
N ASN A 98 6.68 8.50 -9.04
CA ASN A 98 6.49 7.88 -7.76
C ASN A 98 7.47 8.64 -6.91
N TYR A 99 6.97 9.37 -5.92
CA TYR A 99 7.79 9.79 -4.80
C TYR A 99 8.25 8.45 -4.21
N TYR A 100 9.23 7.82 -4.87
CA TYR A 100 10.13 6.85 -4.30
C TYR A 100 10.46 7.52 -3.00
N GLY A 101 9.97 6.95 -1.89
CA GLY A 101 10.38 7.42 -0.58
C GLY A 101 11.88 7.65 -0.70
N THR A 102 12.30 8.88 -0.47
CA THR A 102 13.69 9.30 -0.53
C THR A 102 14.48 8.29 0.28
N ARG A 103 15.03 7.27 -0.38
CA ARG A 103 16.28 6.67 0.06
C ARG A 103 17.26 7.80 -0.15
N ASN A 104 17.39 8.64 0.89
CA ASN A 104 18.58 9.45 1.06
C ASN A 104 19.75 8.49 0.98
N LYS A 105 20.32 8.35 -0.22
CA LYS A 105 21.71 7.96 -0.39
C LYS A 105 22.54 9.18 0.00
N ASN A 106 22.50 9.53 1.28
CA ASN A 106 23.45 10.43 1.91
C ASN A 106 24.18 9.64 3.00
N LYS A 107 24.93 8.62 2.55
CA LYS A 107 26.28 8.24 2.98
C LYS A 107 26.69 6.97 2.25
#